data_AF-A0A0F9A9K4-F1
#
_entry.id   AF-A0A0F9A9K4-F1
#
_cell.length_a   1.000
_cell.length_b   1.000
_cell.length_c   1.000
_cell.angle_alpha   90.00
_cell.angle_beta   90.00
_cell.angle_gamma   90.00
#
_symmetry.space_group_name_H-M   'P 1'
#
loop_
_entity.id
_entity.type
_entity.pdbx_description
1 polymer ?
#
loop_
_entity_poly.entity_id
_entity_poly.type
_entity_poly.pdbx_seq_one_letter_code
_entity_poly.pdbx_strand_id
1 'polypeptide(L)'
;TLSLLNHPKRSERLFVGTRWSPDDVIETILEKERNESLARYYRVLDVPSVDPDTGACNYKEFDLETQELLRAQYGSVMYSMLYLNKPLSSELMKFRPVWTRYYEEDEVPEDGDNVVTIDPADPPTGKSSQDYSATIVAKHCKRGLFIRAIKRERITHGELIREALDLAKEYKATKIRVETNKYANLEDGFRTEMAKRAASSKTPDGEWFHIEAVKAKGKKEGRIMGLTPLFENGVVFLKRSVMQELEDEMYKWQGERSRGHDDLLDALAWQLPKSYFLPTFEKEEVVVEEKKSVRYNTYSLETILATMKPSRYTPFGKPLTVGRWG
;
A
#
# COMPACT_ATOMS: atom_id res chain seq x y z
N THR A 1 31.98 -4.40 -9.71
CA THR A 1 33.40 -4.77 -9.84
C THR A 1 34.03 -4.01 -11.00
N LEU A 2 35.25 -3.47 -10.85
CA LEU A 2 35.96 -2.85 -11.97
C LEU A 2 36.37 -3.96 -12.94
N SER A 3 35.72 -4.00 -14.10
CA SER A 3 36.27 -4.75 -15.24
C SER A 3 37.64 -4.17 -15.58
N LEU A 4 38.67 -5.01 -15.61
CA LEU A 4 40.02 -4.64 -16.06
C LEU A 4 40.04 -4.16 -17.53
N LEU A 5 38.93 -4.35 -18.25
CA LEU A 5 38.75 -3.91 -19.63
C LEU A 5 38.36 -2.42 -19.75
N ASN A 6 37.98 -1.77 -18.65
CA ASN A 6 37.56 -0.36 -18.68
C ASN A 6 38.72 0.58 -18.35
N HIS A 7 39.09 1.42 -19.31
CA HIS A 7 40.13 2.42 -19.13
C HIS A 7 39.62 3.56 -18.22
N PRO A 8 40.19 3.77 -17.02
CA PRO A 8 39.60 4.60 -15.98
C PRO A 8 39.48 6.10 -16.32
N LYS A 9 40.24 6.59 -17.31
CA LYS A 9 40.21 8.00 -17.75
C LYS A 9 39.40 8.26 -19.02
N ARG A 10 38.96 7.23 -19.72
CA ARG A 10 38.41 7.37 -21.09
C ARG A 10 37.13 6.57 -21.32
N SER A 11 36.90 5.51 -20.55
CA SER A 11 35.72 4.69 -20.70
C SER A 11 34.54 5.28 -19.95
N GLU A 12 33.41 5.35 -20.62
CA GLU A 12 32.11 5.63 -20.01
C GLU A 12 31.41 4.32 -19.64
N ARG A 13 30.54 4.37 -18.65
CA ARG A 13 29.73 3.21 -18.22
C ARG A 13 28.27 3.61 -18.21
N LEU A 14 27.47 2.94 -19.03
CA LEU A 14 26.02 3.05 -18.97
C LEU A 14 25.49 1.95 -18.05
N PHE A 15 24.75 2.36 -17.02
CA PHE A 15 24.03 1.46 -16.13
C PHE A 15 22.54 1.71 -16.31
N VAL A 16 21.80 0.67 -16.70
CA VAL A 16 20.34 0.69 -16.80
C VAL A 16 19.82 -0.41 -15.88
N GLY A 17 18.90 -0.05 -14.99
CA GLY A 17 18.33 -1.00 -14.04
C GLY A 17 17.12 -0.41 -13.35
N THR A 18 16.41 -1.29 -12.66
CA THR A 18 15.21 -0.99 -11.89
C THR A 18 15.55 -1.04 -10.39
N ARG A 19 14.88 -0.23 -9.56
CA ARG A 19 15.09 -0.24 -8.11
C ARG A 19 14.46 -1.48 -7.48
N TRP A 20 15.22 -2.21 -6.66
CA TRP A 20 14.74 -3.42 -5.97
C TRP A 20 14.85 -3.34 -4.44
N SER A 21 15.72 -2.47 -3.94
CA SER A 21 16.01 -2.33 -2.52
C SER A 21 16.55 -0.92 -2.26
N PRO A 22 16.39 -0.36 -1.05
CA PRO A 22 17.06 0.88 -0.69
C PRO A 22 18.59 0.78 -0.83
N ASP A 23 19.15 -0.42 -0.66
CA ASP A 23 20.60 -0.65 -0.70
C ASP A 23 21.08 -1.25 -2.04
N ASP A 24 20.40 -0.93 -3.14
CA ASP A 24 20.79 -1.42 -4.46
C ASP A 24 21.96 -0.65 -5.10
N VAL A 25 22.49 -1.20 -6.20
CA VAL A 25 23.61 -0.59 -6.94
C VAL A 25 23.24 0.80 -7.48
N ILE A 26 21.95 1.04 -7.74
CA ILE A 26 21.46 2.34 -8.21
C ILE A 26 21.56 3.37 -7.08
N GLU A 27 21.19 3.02 -5.85
CA GLU A 27 21.37 3.91 -4.69
C GLU A 27 22.84 4.30 -4.54
N THR A 28 23.75 3.33 -4.65
CA THR A 28 25.19 3.61 -4.59
C THR A 28 25.65 4.59 -5.69
N ILE A 29 25.00 4.60 -6.85
CA ILE A 29 25.28 5.55 -7.93
C ILE A 29 24.67 6.93 -7.60
N LEU A 30 23.42 6.96 -7.10
CA LEU A 30 22.73 8.18 -6.67
C LEU A 30 23.49 8.90 -5.56
N GLU A 31 23.98 8.18 -4.55
CA GLU A 31 24.79 8.75 -3.46
C GLU A 31 26.07 9.41 -3.98
N LYS A 32 26.72 8.80 -4.97
CA LYS A 32 27.93 9.36 -5.59
C LYS A 32 27.63 10.54 -6.49
N GLU A 33 26.45 10.57 -7.11
CA GLU A 33 25.98 11.71 -7.89
C GLU A 33 25.67 12.91 -6.98
N ARG A 34 25.02 12.67 -5.83
CA ARG A 34 24.75 13.70 -4.82
C ARG A 34 26.00 14.25 -4.12
N ASN A 35 27.11 13.50 -4.13
CA ASN A 35 28.36 13.96 -3.55
C ASN A 35 29.04 14.98 -4.49
N GLU A 36 29.18 16.24 -4.05
CA GLU A 36 29.74 17.34 -4.87
C GLU A 36 31.09 17.02 -5.53
N SER A 37 31.96 16.29 -4.84
CA SER A 37 33.29 15.93 -5.36
C SER A 37 33.24 14.89 -6.48
N LEU A 38 32.15 14.12 -6.54
CA LEU A 38 31.95 13.01 -7.46
C LEU A 38 30.86 13.27 -8.51
N ALA A 39 29.95 14.22 -8.27
CA ALA A 39 28.81 14.58 -9.12
C ALA A 39 29.20 14.80 -10.59
N ARG A 40 30.38 15.36 -10.84
CA ARG A 40 30.89 15.57 -12.22
C ARG A 40 31.12 14.28 -13.02
N TYR A 41 31.23 13.14 -12.35
CA TYR A 41 31.49 11.83 -12.96
C TYR A 41 30.24 10.96 -13.11
N TYR A 42 29.12 11.39 -12.53
CA TYR A 42 27.86 10.66 -12.58
C TYR A 42 26.80 11.53 -13.27
N ARG A 43 26.01 10.89 -14.12
CA ARG A 43 24.82 11.47 -14.72
C ARG A 43 23.73 10.44 -14.53
N VAL A 44 22.72 10.81 -13.76
CA VAL A 44 21.58 9.95 -13.45
C VAL A 44 20.37 10.53 -14.15
N LEU A 45 19.63 9.65 -14.81
CA LEU A 45 18.31 9.92 -15.32
C LEU A 45 17.33 9.02 -14.56
N ASP A 46 16.60 9.60 -13.63
CA ASP A 46 15.56 8.90 -12.85
C ASP A 46 14.19 9.29 -13.41
N VAL A 47 13.54 8.34 -14.08
CA VAL A 47 12.23 8.55 -14.72
C VAL A 47 11.27 7.48 -14.21
N PRO A 48 10.44 7.80 -13.20
CA PRO A 48 9.38 6.89 -12.76
C PRO A 48 8.30 6.77 -13.83
N SER A 49 7.50 5.71 -13.76
CA SER A 49 6.40 5.44 -14.69
C SER A 49 5.32 6.54 -14.66
N VAL A 50 5.12 7.13 -13.48
CA VAL A 50 4.24 8.27 -13.21
C VAL A 50 5.07 9.38 -12.57
N ASP A 51 4.96 10.58 -13.12
CA ASP A 51 5.57 11.78 -12.56
C ASP A 51 4.97 12.09 -11.18
N PRO A 52 5.80 12.21 -10.12
CA PRO A 52 5.31 12.36 -8.76
C PRO A 52 4.67 13.72 -8.47
N ASP A 53 4.99 14.75 -9.25
CA ASP A 53 4.51 16.12 -9.03
C ASP A 53 3.22 16.41 -9.80
N THR A 54 3.10 15.85 -11.01
CA THR A 54 1.99 16.10 -11.93
C THR A 54 1.01 14.93 -12.05
N GLY A 55 1.42 13.72 -11.65
CA GLY A 55 0.63 12.50 -11.83
C GLY A 55 0.54 12.03 -13.29
N ALA A 56 1.27 12.67 -14.21
CA ALA A 56 1.27 12.31 -15.62
C ALA A 56 2.07 11.02 -15.85
N CYS A 57 1.60 10.16 -16.77
CA CYS A 57 2.34 8.98 -17.18
C CYS A 57 3.52 9.40 -18.07
N ASN A 58 4.74 9.03 -17.68
CA ASN A 58 5.95 9.37 -18.43
C ASN A 58 6.15 8.48 -19.67
N TYR A 59 5.44 7.35 -19.73
CA TYR A 59 5.50 6.37 -20.81
C TYR A 59 4.10 6.10 -21.34
N LYS A 60 3.94 6.13 -22.67
CA LYS A 60 2.64 5.98 -23.33
C LYS A 60 2.05 4.59 -23.15
N GLU A 61 2.93 3.58 -23.06
CA GLU A 61 2.61 2.18 -22.86
C GLU A 61 2.20 1.86 -21.41
N PHE A 62 2.37 2.83 -20.49
CA PHE A 62 2.02 2.72 -19.08
C PHE A 62 1.01 3.82 -18.72
N ASP A 63 -0.09 3.86 -19.45
CA ASP A 63 -1.23 4.72 -19.13
C ASP A 63 -1.86 4.37 -17.77
N LEU A 64 -2.77 5.22 -17.28
CA LEU A 64 -3.35 5.08 -15.95
C LEU A 64 -4.01 3.72 -15.70
N GLU A 65 -4.71 3.18 -16.70
CA GLU A 65 -5.33 1.85 -16.62
C GLU A 65 -4.25 0.77 -16.45
N THR A 66 -3.18 0.84 -17.24
CA THR A 66 -2.04 -0.07 -17.12
C THR A 66 -1.35 0.05 -15.77
N GLN A 67 -1.17 1.26 -15.24
CA GLN A 67 -0.59 1.47 -13.90
C GLN A 67 -1.44 0.80 -12.81
N GLU A 68 -2.77 0.93 -12.88
CA GLU A 68 -3.68 0.29 -11.92
C GLU A 68 -3.59 -1.24 -12.00
N LEU A 69 -3.55 -1.80 -13.22
CA LEU A 69 -3.38 -3.24 -13.44
C LEU A 69 -2.04 -3.74 -12.89
N LEU A 70 -0.94 -3.05 -13.19
CA LEU A 70 0.39 -3.40 -12.68
C LEU A 70 0.45 -3.29 -11.16
N ARG A 71 -0.17 -2.26 -10.59
CA ARG A 71 -0.25 -2.09 -9.14
C ARG A 71 -1.05 -3.24 -8.49
N ALA A 72 -2.16 -3.65 -9.09
CA ALA A 72 -2.94 -4.79 -8.62
C ALA A 72 -2.18 -6.12 -8.76
N GLN A 73 -1.40 -6.30 -9.83
CA GLN A 73 -0.66 -7.52 -10.11
C GLN A 73 0.56 -7.72 -9.20
N TYR A 74 1.37 -6.68 -9.02
CA TYR A 74 2.63 -6.75 -8.29
C TYR A 74 2.49 -6.36 -6.81
N GLY A 75 1.37 -5.75 -6.42
CA GLY A 75 1.17 -5.18 -5.10
C GLY A 75 1.98 -3.89 -4.90
N SER A 76 1.55 -3.06 -3.96
CA SER A 76 2.00 -1.66 -3.88
C SER A 76 3.49 -1.50 -3.61
N VAL A 77 4.11 -2.43 -2.89
CA VAL A 77 5.56 -2.38 -2.58
C VAL A 77 6.40 -2.60 -3.82
N MET A 78 6.16 -3.72 -4.52
CA MET A 78 6.90 -3.99 -5.76
C MET A 78 6.55 -2.96 -6.82
N TYR A 79 5.31 -2.49 -6.88
CA TYR A 79 4.93 -1.41 -7.78
C TYR A 79 5.71 -0.11 -7.48
N SER A 80 5.79 0.30 -6.21
CA SER A 80 6.55 1.47 -5.77
C SER A 80 8.04 1.37 -6.12
N MET A 81 8.64 0.19 -5.91
CA MET A 81 10.03 -0.08 -6.25
C MET A 81 10.27 -0.06 -7.76
N LEU A 82 9.51 -0.88 -8.49
CA LEU A 82 9.82 -1.24 -9.87
C LEU A 82 9.35 -0.20 -10.88
N TYR A 83 8.26 0.51 -10.57
CA TYR A 83 7.63 1.45 -11.50
C TYR A 83 7.77 2.90 -11.02
N LEU A 84 7.73 3.15 -9.71
CA LEU A 84 7.87 4.52 -9.18
C LEU A 84 9.28 4.88 -8.70
N ASN A 85 10.26 3.98 -8.84
CA ASN A 85 11.64 4.14 -8.37
C ASN A 85 11.76 4.55 -6.88
N LYS A 86 10.79 4.15 -6.05
CA LYS A 86 10.73 4.41 -4.61
C LYS A 86 10.98 3.11 -3.85
N PRO A 87 12.24 2.76 -3.59
CA PRO A 87 12.57 1.55 -2.86
C PRO A 87 12.11 1.63 -1.41
N LEU A 88 11.58 0.52 -0.88
CA LEU A 88 11.15 0.40 0.52
C LEU A 88 11.95 -0.73 1.18
N SER A 89 12.56 -0.49 2.34
CA SER A 89 13.27 -1.57 3.06
C SER A 89 12.23 -2.44 3.76
N SER A 90 12.11 -3.70 3.33
CA SER A 90 11.18 -4.66 3.94
C SER A 90 11.42 -4.91 5.43
N GLU A 91 12.66 -4.73 5.92
CA GLU A 91 12.99 -4.86 7.33
C GLU A 91 12.48 -3.68 8.17
N LEU A 92 12.48 -2.47 7.58
CA LEU A 92 12.05 -1.24 8.24
C LEU A 92 10.53 -0.98 8.10
N MET A 93 9.85 -1.70 7.21
CA MET A 93 8.40 -1.59 7.04
C MET A 93 7.68 -1.92 8.34
N LYS A 94 6.86 -0.97 8.80
CA LYS A 94 6.03 -1.14 10.00
C LYS A 94 4.86 -2.09 9.75
N PHE A 95 4.37 -2.18 8.51
CA PHE A 95 3.43 -3.20 8.09
C PHE A 95 4.04 -3.96 6.92
N ARG A 96 4.21 -5.27 7.07
CA ARG A 96 4.84 -6.10 6.03
C ARG A 96 3.77 -6.71 5.12
N PRO A 97 3.97 -6.76 3.79
CA PRO A 97 3.02 -7.39 2.88
C PRO A 97 2.70 -8.85 3.23
N VAL A 98 3.66 -9.58 3.80
CA VAL A 98 3.47 -10.98 4.23
C VAL A 98 2.52 -11.15 5.42
N TRP A 99 2.20 -10.06 6.12
CA TRP A 99 1.24 -10.06 7.24
C TRP A 99 -0.20 -9.85 6.76
N THR A 100 -0.38 -9.34 5.55
CA THR A 100 -1.70 -9.07 5.00
C THR A 100 -2.45 -10.37 4.74
N ARG A 101 -3.61 -10.51 5.36
CA ARG A 101 -4.55 -11.60 5.10
C ARG A 101 -5.71 -11.06 4.29
N TYR A 102 -6.18 -11.87 3.34
CA TYR A 102 -7.30 -11.51 2.48
C TYR A 102 -8.49 -12.42 2.76
N TYR A 103 -9.68 -11.91 2.49
CA TYR A 103 -10.92 -12.66 2.55
C TYR A 103 -11.87 -12.26 1.40
N GLU A 104 -12.75 -13.18 1.01
CA GLU A 104 -13.90 -12.98 0.12
C GLU A 104 -15.19 -12.77 0.92
N GLU A 105 -16.22 -12.12 0.36
CA GLU A 105 -17.41 -11.72 1.13
C GLU A 105 -18.14 -12.88 1.84
N ASP A 106 -18.10 -14.09 1.28
CA ASP A 106 -18.68 -15.31 1.86
C ASP A 106 -17.87 -15.87 3.06
N GLU A 107 -16.63 -15.42 3.24
CA GLU A 107 -15.77 -15.80 4.37
C GLU A 107 -15.97 -14.89 5.59
N VAL A 108 -16.82 -13.86 5.51
CA VAL A 108 -17.09 -12.96 6.64
C VAL A 108 -17.85 -13.72 7.73
N PRO A 109 -17.32 -13.80 8.97
CA PRO A 109 -18.01 -14.51 10.05
C PRO A 109 -19.38 -13.91 10.34
N GLU A 110 -20.36 -14.72 10.77
CA GLU A 110 -21.68 -14.19 11.13
C GLU A 110 -21.63 -13.41 12.47
N ASP A 111 -20.78 -13.85 13.39
CA ASP A 111 -20.65 -13.29 14.75
C ASP A 111 -19.99 -11.90 14.78
N GLY A 112 -20.25 -11.18 15.86
CA GLY A 112 -19.62 -9.90 16.13
C GLY A 112 -20.26 -8.70 15.42
N ASP A 113 -19.64 -7.54 15.58
CA ASP A 113 -20.28 -6.25 15.32
C ASP A 113 -19.56 -5.46 14.23
N ASN A 114 -20.33 -4.85 13.32
CA ASN A 114 -19.78 -3.87 12.39
C ASN A 114 -19.63 -2.52 13.09
N VAL A 115 -18.49 -1.87 12.93
CA VAL A 115 -18.15 -0.57 13.50
C VAL A 115 -17.64 0.33 12.38
N VAL A 116 -18.23 1.52 12.27
CA VAL A 116 -17.74 2.57 11.35
C VAL A 116 -16.81 3.49 12.13
N THR A 117 -15.66 3.81 11.57
CA THR A 117 -14.77 4.86 12.08
C THR A 117 -14.58 5.93 11.01
N ILE A 118 -14.55 7.18 11.44
CA ILE A 118 -14.25 8.30 10.55
C ILE A 118 -13.04 9.10 11.06
N ASP A 119 -12.20 9.53 10.13
CA ASP A 119 -11.13 10.51 10.33
C ASP A 119 -11.40 11.75 9.46
N PRO A 120 -11.89 12.86 10.05
CA PRO A 120 -12.24 14.07 9.32
C PRO A 120 -11.00 14.92 8.96
N ALA A 121 -10.96 15.43 7.72
CA ALA A 121 -9.92 16.35 7.24
C ALA A 121 -10.04 17.77 7.83
N ASP A 122 -8.90 18.48 7.92
CA ASP A 122 -8.82 19.85 8.44
C ASP A 122 -8.12 20.83 7.46
N PRO A 123 -8.78 21.89 6.95
CA PRO A 123 -10.22 22.20 7.06
C PRO A 123 -11.08 21.32 6.11
N PRO A 124 -12.40 21.20 6.29
CA PRO A 124 -13.27 20.37 5.44
C PRO A 124 -14.16 21.25 4.53
N THR A 125 -13.68 21.55 3.33
CA THR A 125 -14.32 22.43 2.34
C THR A 125 -14.63 21.75 1.00
N GLY A 126 -14.27 20.47 0.83
CA GLY A 126 -14.51 19.69 -0.39
C GLY A 126 -13.64 20.10 -1.59
N LYS A 127 -12.53 20.83 -1.36
CA LYS A 127 -11.66 21.35 -2.42
C LYS A 127 -10.48 20.41 -2.67
N SER A 128 -9.95 20.41 -3.89
CA SER A 128 -8.79 19.58 -4.29
C SER A 128 -7.51 19.85 -3.48
N SER A 129 -7.37 21.05 -2.91
CA SER A 129 -6.23 21.45 -2.09
C SER A 129 -6.31 20.98 -0.64
N GLN A 130 -7.24 20.09 -0.31
CA GLN A 130 -7.47 19.61 1.06
C GLN A 130 -6.95 18.21 1.31
N ASP A 131 -6.72 17.93 2.58
CA ASP A 131 -6.49 16.58 3.08
C ASP A 131 -7.75 15.71 2.89
N TYR A 132 -7.54 14.40 2.86
CA TYR A 132 -8.62 13.46 2.64
C TYR A 132 -9.33 13.17 3.96
N SER A 133 -10.64 13.03 3.92
CA SER A 133 -11.38 12.39 4.99
C SER A 133 -11.45 10.89 4.71
N ALA A 134 -11.30 10.08 5.75
CA ALA A 134 -11.31 8.64 5.65
C ALA A 134 -12.48 8.04 6.44
N THR A 135 -13.17 7.06 5.84
CA THR A 135 -14.18 6.25 6.50
C THR A 135 -13.80 4.79 6.38
N ILE A 136 -13.84 4.05 7.49
CA ILE A 136 -13.57 2.61 7.52
C ILE A 136 -14.71 1.87 8.20
N VAL A 137 -15.16 0.79 7.55
CA VAL A 137 -16.09 -0.17 8.14
C VAL A 137 -15.33 -1.45 8.44
N ALA A 138 -15.35 -1.87 9.69
CA ALA A 138 -14.74 -3.12 10.10
C ALA A 138 -15.70 -3.95 10.95
N LYS A 139 -15.69 -5.28 10.75
CA LYS A 139 -16.40 -6.23 11.61
C LYS A 139 -15.45 -6.81 12.64
N HIS A 140 -15.81 -6.62 13.90
CA HIS A 140 -15.10 -7.15 15.06
C HIS A 140 -15.73 -8.48 15.45
N CYS A 141 -15.01 -9.58 15.28
CA CYS A 141 -15.47 -10.92 15.62
C CYS A 141 -14.41 -11.66 16.45
N LYS A 142 -14.73 -12.87 16.91
CA LYS A 142 -13.76 -13.69 17.67
C LYS A 142 -12.52 -14.07 16.87
N ARG A 143 -12.64 -14.18 15.54
CA ARG A 143 -11.54 -14.53 14.65
C ARG A 143 -10.59 -13.36 14.38
N GLY A 144 -11.08 -12.13 14.48
CA GLY A 144 -10.29 -10.97 14.11
C GLY A 144 -11.10 -9.77 13.68
N LEU A 145 -10.40 -8.86 13.00
CA LEU A 145 -10.94 -7.65 12.41
C LEU A 145 -11.05 -7.83 10.89
N PHE A 146 -12.28 -7.82 10.37
CA PHE A 146 -12.55 -7.91 8.93
C PHE A 146 -12.82 -6.51 8.39
N ILE A 147 -11.91 -5.96 7.59
CA ILE A 147 -12.08 -4.65 6.97
C ILE A 147 -12.99 -4.80 5.77
N ARG A 148 -14.21 -4.28 5.87
CA ARG A 148 -15.29 -4.51 4.90
C ARG A 148 -15.40 -3.45 3.83
N ALA A 149 -15.17 -2.19 4.21
CA ALA A 149 -15.18 -1.07 3.30
C ALA A 149 -14.19 0.01 3.76
N ILE A 150 -13.56 0.66 2.79
CA ILE A 150 -12.77 1.87 2.97
C ILE A 150 -13.29 2.92 2.01
N LYS A 151 -13.27 4.17 2.45
CA LYS A 151 -13.51 5.33 1.59
C LYS A 151 -12.54 6.43 1.96
N ARG A 152 -12.06 7.13 0.94
CA ARG A 152 -11.09 8.21 1.08
C ARG A 152 -11.42 9.31 0.09
N GLU A 153 -12.07 10.36 0.58
CA GLU A 153 -12.65 11.40 -0.26
C GLU A 153 -12.35 12.79 0.29
N ARG A 154 -12.33 13.79 -0.60
CA ARG A 154 -12.24 15.21 -0.21
C ARG A 154 -13.64 15.79 -0.09
N ILE A 155 -14.23 15.64 1.09
CA ILE A 155 -15.62 15.98 1.36
C ILE A 155 -15.76 16.92 2.56
N THR A 156 -16.89 17.60 2.62
CA THR A 156 -17.26 18.43 3.78
C THR A 156 -17.72 17.55 4.95
N HIS A 157 -17.73 18.08 6.18
CA HIS A 157 -18.24 17.35 7.34
C HIS A 157 -19.68 16.82 7.16
N GLY A 158 -20.56 17.59 6.52
CA GLY A 158 -21.95 17.18 6.29
C GLY A 158 -22.07 16.05 5.27
N GLU A 159 -21.15 15.96 4.31
CA GLU A 159 -21.04 14.84 3.39
C GLU A 159 -20.48 13.60 4.10
N LEU A 160 -19.41 13.77 4.89
CA LEU A 160 -18.82 12.69 5.68
C LEU A 160 -19.81 12.05 6.65
N ILE A 161 -20.64 12.87 7.33
CA ILE A 161 -21.70 12.37 8.21
C ILE A 161 -22.71 11.52 7.43
N ARG A 162 -23.15 11.99 6.26
CA ARG A 162 -24.13 11.26 5.44
C ARG A 162 -23.56 9.95 4.94
N GLU A 163 -22.32 9.97 4.44
CA GLU A 163 -21.61 8.77 4.02
C GLU A 163 -21.47 7.76 5.16
N ALA A 164 -21.03 8.20 6.34
CA ALA A 164 -20.85 7.31 7.48
C ALA A 164 -22.17 6.66 7.92
N LEU A 165 -23.29 7.40 7.86
CA LEU A 165 -24.63 6.86 8.13
C LEU A 165 -25.09 5.88 7.04
N ASP A 166 -24.79 6.16 5.77
CA ASP A 166 -25.14 5.27 4.65
C ASP A 166 -24.38 3.94 4.75
N LEU A 167 -23.08 3.99 5.04
CA LEU A 167 -22.26 2.81 5.30
C LEU A 167 -22.70 2.08 6.57
N ALA A 168 -23.04 2.81 7.64
CA ALA A 168 -23.54 2.20 8.86
C ALA A 168 -24.85 1.43 8.60
N LYS A 169 -25.73 1.95 7.75
CA LYS A 169 -26.96 1.26 7.34
C LYS A 169 -26.66 0.05 6.47
N GLU A 170 -25.85 0.21 5.42
CA GLU A 170 -25.49 -0.84 4.47
C GLU A 170 -24.87 -2.05 5.18
N TYR A 171 -23.93 -1.79 6.08
CA TYR A 171 -23.19 -2.82 6.80
C TYR A 171 -23.82 -3.21 8.14
N LYS A 172 -24.99 -2.67 8.50
CA LYS A 172 -25.68 -2.90 9.78
C LYS A 172 -24.72 -2.67 10.98
N ALA A 173 -24.09 -1.51 11.00
CA ALA A 173 -23.16 -1.12 12.06
C ALA A 173 -23.88 -0.88 13.38
N THR A 174 -23.24 -1.31 14.47
CA THR A 174 -23.75 -1.10 15.82
C THR A 174 -23.39 0.28 16.36
N LYS A 175 -22.28 0.86 15.89
CA LYS A 175 -21.80 2.17 16.32
C LYS A 175 -20.94 2.85 15.25
N ILE A 176 -20.87 4.17 15.35
CA ILE A 176 -20.00 5.04 14.57
C ILE A 176 -19.05 5.74 15.53
N ARG A 177 -17.75 5.60 15.33
CA ARG A 177 -16.70 6.25 16.11
C ARG A 177 -16.19 7.49 15.40
N VAL A 178 -16.12 8.58 16.14
CA VAL A 178 -15.76 9.90 15.61
C VAL A 178 -14.65 10.51 16.46
N GLU A 179 -13.55 10.94 15.84
CA GLU A 179 -12.53 11.72 16.52
C GLU A 179 -13.06 13.12 16.86
N THR A 180 -13.12 13.42 18.16
CA THR A 180 -13.73 14.67 18.69
C THR A 180 -12.72 15.75 19.06
N ASN A 181 -11.42 15.52 18.84
CA ASN A 181 -10.36 16.40 19.31
C ASN A 181 -10.42 17.83 18.75
N LYS A 182 -10.97 18.03 17.55
CA LYS A 182 -11.11 19.35 16.92
C LYS A 182 -12.56 19.77 16.65
N TYR A 183 -13.51 18.84 16.65
CA TYR A 183 -14.86 19.08 16.14
C TYR A 183 -15.94 18.68 17.14
N ALA A 184 -16.13 19.53 18.15
CA ALA A 184 -17.20 19.36 19.14
C ALA A 184 -18.61 19.25 18.51
N ASN A 185 -18.78 19.76 17.29
CA ASN A 185 -20.09 19.83 16.61
C ASN A 185 -20.39 18.62 15.71
N LEU A 186 -19.47 17.67 15.53
CA LEU A 186 -19.74 16.50 14.66
C LEU A 186 -20.83 15.61 15.25
N GLU A 187 -20.82 15.38 16.58
CA GLU A 187 -21.88 14.62 17.25
C GLU A 187 -23.26 15.25 17.04
N ASP A 188 -23.35 16.58 17.16
CA ASP A 188 -24.58 17.32 16.92
C ASP A 188 -24.99 17.27 15.43
N GLY A 189 -24.02 17.27 14.53
CA GLY A 189 -24.24 17.03 13.09
C GLY A 189 -24.84 15.65 12.83
N PHE A 190 -24.31 14.59 13.43
CA PHE A 190 -24.87 13.24 13.35
C PHE A 190 -26.30 13.20 13.89
N ARG A 191 -26.55 13.80 15.06
CA ARG A 191 -27.91 13.87 15.65
C ARG A 191 -28.90 14.58 14.73
N THR A 192 -28.48 15.70 14.15
CA THR A 192 -29.31 16.49 13.24
C THR A 192 -29.65 15.72 11.96
N GLU A 193 -28.65 15.07 11.36
CA GLU A 193 -28.87 14.27 10.13
C GLU A 193 -29.69 13.01 10.40
N MET A 194 -29.49 12.31 11.52
CA MET A 194 -30.34 11.18 11.93
C MET A 194 -31.79 11.62 12.16
N ALA A 195 -32.01 12.76 12.81
CA ALA A 195 -33.35 13.31 13.02
C ALA A 195 -34.05 13.66 11.69
N LYS A 196 -33.32 14.23 10.72
CA LYS A 196 -33.85 14.50 9.37
C LYS A 196 -34.25 13.21 8.65
N ARG A 197 -33.40 12.17 8.71
CA ARG A 197 -33.69 10.85 8.10
C ARG A 197 -34.85 10.14 8.78
N ALA A 198 -34.97 10.25 10.10
CA ALA A 198 -36.10 9.68 10.84
C ALA A 198 -37.41 10.37 10.45
N ALA A 199 -37.41 11.71 10.29
CA ALA A 199 -38.59 12.47 9.88
C ALA A 199 -39.05 12.16 8.44
N SER A 200 -38.13 11.77 7.55
CA SER A 200 -38.46 11.39 6.17
C SER A 200 -38.78 9.90 6.00
N SER A 201 -38.44 9.05 6.97
CA SER A 201 -38.69 7.61 6.91
C SER A 201 -40.12 7.27 7.34
N LYS A 202 -40.72 6.27 6.67
CA LYS A 202 -42.03 5.70 7.04
C LYS A 202 -41.93 4.69 8.21
N THR A 203 -40.73 4.39 8.69
CA THR A 203 -40.51 3.47 9.81
C THR A 203 -40.63 4.21 11.15
N PRO A 204 -41.42 3.71 12.13
CA PRO A 204 -41.66 4.38 13.41
C PRO A 204 -40.40 4.67 14.24
N ASP A 205 -39.34 3.88 14.06
CA ASP A 205 -38.17 3.92 14.93
C ASP A 205 -37.07 4.87 14.44
N GLY A 206 -37.05 5.27 13.16
CA GLY A 206 -35.94 6.04 12.58
C GLY A 206 -34.61 5.28 12.53
N GLU A 207 -33.64 5.79 11.77
CA GLU A 207 -32.29 5.21 11.69
C GLU A 207 -31.39 5.85 12.76
N TRP A 208 -31.35 5.26 13.95
CA TRP A 208 -30.50 5.73 15.05
C TRP A 208 -29.28 4.82 15.22
N PHE A 209 -28.10 5.43 15.17
CA PHE A 209 -26.84 4.76 15.43
C PHE A 209 -26.21 5.29 16.72
N HIS A 210 -25.51 4.42 17.45
CA HIS A 210 -24.73 4.83 18.61
C HIS A 210 -23.47 5.59 18.12
N ILE A 211 -23.36 6.87 18.47
CA ILE A 211 -22.17 7.68 18.17
C ILE A 211 -21.22 7.63 19.36
N GLU A 212 -20.02 7.09 19.15
CA GLU A 212 -18.97 6.96 20.16
C GLU A 212 -17.86 7.99 19.89
N ALA A 213 -17.75 8.97 20.79
CA ALA A 213 -16.72 9.98 20.75
C ALA A 213 -15.35 9.41 21.17
N VAL A 214 -14.39 9.42 20.26
CA VAL A 214 -13.00 9.05 20.54
C VAL A 214 -12.11 10.30 20.64
N LYS A 215 -11.16 10.28 21.58
CA LYS A 215 -10.22 11.37 21.86
C LYS A 215 -8.82 10.82 21.90
N ALA A 216 -7.89 11.42 21.17
CA ALA A 216 -6.51 10.95 21.11
C ALA A 216 -5.84 11.15 22.48
N LYS A 217 -5.26 10.08 23.02
CA LYS A 217 -4.31 10.14 24.13
C LYS A 217 -2.97 9.62 23.60
N GLY A 218 -2.11 10.52 23.17
CA GLY A 218 -0.80 10.18 22.59
C GLY A 218 -0.65 10.65 21.15
N LYS A 219 0.51 10.33 20.57
CA LYS A 219 0.84 10.68 19.18
C LYS A 219 0.12 9.74 18.20
N LYS A 220 -0.23 10.27 17.03
CA LYS A 220 -0.78 9.53 15.89
C LYS A 220 0.01 8.24 15.58
N GLU A 221 1.33 8.35 15.55
CA GLU A 221 2.21 7.20 15.34
C GLU A 221 1.96 6.07 16.35
N GLY A 222 1.88 6.37 17.65
CA GLY A 222 1.66 5.34 18.66
C GLY A 222 0.33 4.62 18.49
N ARG A 223 -0.71 5.34 18.05
CA ARG A 223 -2.04 4.78 17.77
C ARG A 223 -2.00 3.85 16.55
N ILE A 224 -1.42 4.29 15.44
CA ILE A 224 -1.25 3.46 14.23
C ILE A 224 -0.36 2.24 14.51
N MET A 225 0.73 2.42 15.26
CA MET A 225 1.63 1.32 15.62
C MET A 225 0.94 0.24 16.47
N GLY A 226 -0.15 0.57 17.17
CA GLY A 226 -1.01 -0.40 17.86
C GLY A 226 -1.66 -1.44 16.94
N LEU A 227 -1.78 -1.16 15.63
CA LEU A 227 -2.28 -2.12 14.64
C LEU A 227 -1.23 -3.17 14.26
N THR A 228 0.07 -2.83 14.30
CA THR A 228 1.20 -3.71 13.93
C THR A 228 1.08 -5.12 14.49
N PRO A 229 0.92 -5.33 15.82
CA PRO A 229 0.83 -6.68 16.37
C PRO A 229 -0.40 -7.46 15.88
N LEU A 230 -1.48 -6.79 15.47
CA LEU A 230 -2.67 -7.46 14.93
C LEU A 230 -2.42 -7.99 13.51
N PHE A 231 -1.78 -7.18 12.67
CA PHE A 231 -1.34 -7.64 11.35
C PHE A 231 -0.32 -8.77 11.47
N GLU A 232 0.69 -8.61 12.32
CA GLU A 232 1.72 -9.63 12.53
C GLU A 232 1.14 -10.97 13.00
N ASN A 233 0.15 -10.94 13.90
CA ASN A 233 -0.54 -12.14 14.35
C ASN A 233 -1.51 -12.73 13.31
N GLY A 234 -1.80 -12.01 12.22
CA GLY A 234 -2.67 -12.46 11.15
C GLY A 234 -4.16 -12.41 11.50
N VAL A 235 -4.56 -11.48 12.37
CA VAL A 235 -5.95 -11.34 12.85
C VAL A 235 -6.67 -10.13 12.25
N VAL A 236 -6.06 -9.49 11.25
CA VAL A 236 -6.68 -8.45 10.43
C VAL A 236 -6.80 -8.97 9.00
N PHE A 237 -8.02 -8.92 8.47
CA PHE A 237 -8.36 -9.46 7.16
C PHE A 237 -8.86 -8.32 6.26
N LEU A 238 -8.23 -8.16 5.11
CA LEU A 238 -8.60 -7.18 4.09
C LEU A 238 -9.48 -7.82 3.03
N LYS A 239 -10.59 -7.17 2.66
CA LYS A 239 -11.43 -7.64 1.55
C LYS A 239 -10.62 -7.65 0.25
N ARG A 240 -10.63 -8.77 -0.47
CA ARG A 240 -9.89 -8.87 -1.73
C ARG A 240 -10.34 -7.80 -2.73
N SER A 241 -9.41 -7.28 -3.51
CA SER A 241 -9.64 -6.37 -4.65
C SER A 241 -10.07 -4.94 -4.33
N VAL A 242 -10.46 -4.61 -3.08
CA VAL A 242 -11.04 -3.28 -2.75
C VAL A 242 -10.18 -2.49 -1.74
N MET A 243 -9.09 -3.08 -1.21
CA MET A 243 -8.31 -2.49 -0.09
C MET A 243 -6.97 -1.88 -0.49
N GLN A 244 -6.77 -1.62 -1.79
CA GLN A 244 -5.48 -1.21 -2.34
C GLN A 244 -4.96 0.12 -1.77
N GLU A 245 -5.84 1.07 -1.47
CA GLU A 245 -5.43 2.36 -0.88
C GLU A 245 -4.91 2.20 0.56
N LEU A 246 -5.57 1.37 1.36
CA LEU A 246 -5.13 1.06 2.73
C LEU A 246 -3.79 0.31 2.71
N GLU A 247 -3.63 -0.65 1.81
CA GLU A 247 -2.35 -1.35 1.61
C GLU A 247 -1.22 -0.41 1.23
N ASP A 248 -1.48 0.51 0.30
CA ASP A 248 -0.54 1.56 -0.08
C ASP A 248 -0.08 2.38 1.14
N GLU A 249 -1.01 2.83 1.98
CA GLU A 249 -0.68 3.56 3.22
C GLU A 249 0.11 2.68 4.19
N MET A 250 -0.36 1.46 4.47
CA MET A 250 0.31 0.48 5.33
C MET A 250 1.77 0.28 4.94
N TYR A 251 2.02 0.05 3.66
CA TYR A 251 3.34 -0.31 3.17
C TYR A 251 4.28 0.89 3.02
N LYS A 252 3.74 2.08 2.77
CA LYS A 252 4.51 3.33 2.71
C LYS A 252 4.73 3.95 4.10
N TRP A 253 4.02 3.48 5.12
CA TRP A 253 4.11 4.01 6.48
C TRP A 253 5.50 3.77 7.10
N GLN A 254 6.18 4.88 7.40
CA GLN A 254 7.50 4.94 8.03
C GLN A 254 7.46 5.64 9.41
N GLY A 255 6.27 5.72 10.04
CA GLY A 255 6.09 6.41 11.32
C GLY A 255 6.21 7.93 11.17
N GLU A 256 6.90 8.58 12.12
CA GLU A 256 7.17 10.04 12.07
C GLU A 256 7.88 10.53 10.79
N ARG A 257 8.48 9.63 10.00
CA ARG A 257 9.17 9.94 8.74
C ARG A 257 8.29 9.80 7.49
N SER A 258 7.05 9.35 7.64
CA SER A 258 6.12 9.20 6.53
C SER A 258 5.92 10.54 5.82
N ARG A 259 6.28 10.60 4.54
CA ARG A 259 5.94 11.70 3.64
C ARG A 259 4.80 11.22 2.74
N GLY A 260 3.57 11.36 3.24
CA GLY A 260 2.38 10.88 2.57
C GLY A 260 1.16 10.94 3.49
N HIS A 261 0.01 10.59 2.94
CA HIS A 261 -1.22 10.51 3.68
C HIS A 261 -1.31 9.19 4.46
N ASP A 262 -1.91 9.28 5.63
CA ASP A 262 -2.07 8.20 6.62
C ASP A 262 -3.49 8.22 7.21
N ASP A 263 -4.43 8.79 6.46
CA ASP A 263 -5.80 9.05 6.87
C ASP A 263 -6.57 7.72 7.07
N LEU A 264 -6.35 6.73 6.19
CA LEU A 264 -6.98 5.41 6.33
C LEU A 264 -6.38 4.63 7.48
N LEU A 265 -5.05 4.64 7.64
CA LEU A 265 -4.39 4.00 8.78
C LEU A 265 -4.84 4.60 10.11
N ASP A 266 -5.05 5.91 10.17
CA ASP A 266 -5.49 6.57 11.39
C ASP A 266 -6.95 6.26 11.70
N ALA A 267 -7.83 6.33 10.68
CA ALA A 267 -9.22 5.89 10.79
C ALA A 267 -9.32 4.41 11.21
N LEU A 268 -8.42 3.55 10.72
CA LEU A 268 -8.36 2.14 11.07
C LEU A 268 -7.94 1.97 12.52
N ALA A 269 -6.96 2.74 12.98
CA ALA A 269 -6.48 2.63 14.36
C ALA A 269 -7.58 3.02 15.38
N TRP A 270 -8.54 3.85 14.99
CA TRP A 270 -9.74 4.12 15.79
C TRP A 270 -10.70 2.93 15.95
N GLN A 271 -10.52 1.85 15.19
CA GLN A 271 -11.25 0.60 15.41
C GLN A 271 -10.81 -0.07 16.72
N LEU A 272 -9.62 0.23 17.24
CA LEU A 272 -9.14 -0.36 18.48
C LEU A 272 -9.72 0.39 19.71
N PRO A 273 -10.48 -0.26 20.62
CA PRO A 273 -10.92 0.37 21.86
C PRO A 273 -9.75 0.80 22.76
N LYS A 274 -9.99 1.81 23.62
CA LYS A 274 -8.99 2.42 24.53
C LYS A 274 -8.28 1.44 25.49
N SER A 275 -8.87 0.28 25.75
CA SER A 275 -8.37 -0.74 26.67
C SER A 275 -7.84 -1.96 25.92
N TYR A 276 -7.14 -1.76 24.79
CA TYR A 276 -6.71 -2.83 23.90
C TYR A 276 -5.68 -3.74 24.57
N PHE A 277 -6.16 -4.67 25.40
CA PHE A 277 -5.57 -5.98 25.52
C PHE A 277 -5.86 -6.69 24.21
N LEU A 278 -4.85 -7.30 23.59
CA LEU A 278 -5.04 -8.22 22.47
C LEU A 278 -6.19 -9.16 22.87
N PRO A 279 -7.36 -9.09 22.22
CA PRO A 279 -8.35 -10.13 22.37
C PRO A 279 -7.64 -11.46 22.07
N THR A 280 -7.94 -12.50 22.83
CA THR A 280 -7.51 -13.86 22.49
C THR A 280 -8.26 -14.24 21.22
N PHE A 281 -7.70 -13.86 20.07
CA PHE A 281 -8.18 -14.29 18.77
C PHE A 281 -7.78 -15.75 18.59
N GLU A 282 -8.74 -16.58 18.23
CA GLU A 282 -8.44 -17.96 17.84
C GLU A 282 -7.75 -17.92 16.49
N LYS A 283 -6.45 -18.20 16.49
CA LYS A 283 -5.68 -18.32 15.25
C LYS A 283 -6.11 -19.63 14.58
N GLU A 284 -6.73 -19.55 13.41
CA GLU A 284 -6.89 -20.73 12.56
C GLU A 284 -5.49 -21.28 12.24
N GLU A 285 -5.30 -22.59 12.45
CA GLU A 285 -4.09 -23.27 12.02
C GLU A 285 -4.00 -23.16 10.49
N VAL A 286 -3.11 -22.30 10.02
CA VAL A 286 -2.78 -22.23 8.60
C VAL A 286 -2.15 -23.57 8.25
N VAL A 287 -2.88 -24.39 7.48
CA VAL A 287 -2.29 -25.54 6.78
C VAL A 287 -1.28 -24.95 5.80
N VAL A 288 -0.03 -24.85 6.25
CA VAL A 288 1.07 -24.49 5.37
C VAL A 288 1.23 -25.67 4.43
N GLU A 289 0.66 -25.57 3.22
CA GLU A 289 1.07 -26.45 2.14
C GLU A 289 2.59 -26.34 2.04
N GLU A 290 3.30 -27.45 2.31
CA GLU A 290 4.74 -27.53 2.10
C GLU A 290 5.00 -27.15 0.65
N LYS A 291 5.47 -25.91 0.43
CA LYS A 291 5.99 -25.51 -0.87
C LYS A 291 7.10 -26.50 -1.19
N LYS A 292 6.86 -27.38 -2.17
CA LYS A 292 7.87 -28.28 -2.72
C LYS A 292 9.15 -27.45 -2.90
N SER A 293 10.22 -27.84 -2.20
CA SER A 293 11.50 -27.16 -2.33
C SER A 293 11.89 -27.19 -3.81
N VAL A 294 11.95 -26.01 -4.41
CA VAL A 294 12.49 -25.87 -5.76
C VAL A 294 13.98 -26.17 -5.61
N ARG A 295 14.40 -27.37 -6.00
CA ARG A 295 15.83 -27.69 -6.11
C ARG A 295 16.39 -26.79 -7.21
N TYR A 296 17.12 -25.77 -6.81
CA TYR A 296 17.98 -25.04 -7.74
C TYR A 296 19.08 -25.99 -8.19
N ASN A 297 19.12 -26.30 -9.49
CA ASN A 297 20.29 -26.94 -10.06
C ASN A 297 21.45 -25.95 -9.98
N THR A 298 22.34 -26.16 -9.02
CA THR A 298 23.60 -25.42 -8.94
C THR A 298 24.51 -25.98 -10.02
N TYR A 299 24.70 -25.22 -11.10
CA TYR A 299 25.66 -25.58 -12.14
C TYR A 299 27.06 -25.15 -11.69
N SER A 300 28.03 -26.07 -11.76
CA SER A 300 29.43 -25.69 -11.53
C SER A 300 29.92 -24.75 -12.64
N LEU A 301 30.91 -23.91 -12.32
CA LEU A 301 31.55 -23.03 -13.30
C LEU A 301 32.04 -23.81 -14.53
N GLU A 302 32.54 -25.02 -14.32
CA GLU A 302 32.97 -25.95 -15.39
C GLU A 302 31.82 -26.38 -16.30
N THR A 303 30.64 -26.63 -15.73
CA THR A 303 29.44 -26.99 -16.50
C THR A 303 28.98 -25.84 -17.40
N ILE A 304 29.05 -24.60 -16.89
CA ILE A 304 28.73 -23.39 -17.65
C ILE A 304 29.75 -23.21 -18.79
N LEU A 305 31.05 -23.33 -18.50
CA LEU A 305 32.11 -23.18 -19.49
C LEU A 305 32.04 -24.25 -20.60
N ALA A 306 31.64 -25.48 -20.28
CA ALA A 306 31.45 -26.55 -21.26
C ALA A 306 30.29 -26.29 -22.23
N THR A 307 29.27 -25.55 -21.81
CA THR A 307 28.13 -25.18 -22.67
C THR A 307 28.42 -24.01 -23.62
N MET A 308 29.48 -23.24 -23.36
CA MET A 308 29.93 -22.16 -24.25
C MET A 308 30.77 -22.76 -25.40
N LYS A 309 30.12 -23.16 -26.50
CA LYS A 309 30.85 -23.57 -27.72
C LYS A 309 31.74 -22.42 -28.22
N PRO A 310 32.99 -22.68 -28.65
CA PRO A 310 33.81 -21.64 -29.27
C PRO A 310 33.14 -21.19 -30.57
N SER A 311 32.77 -19.90 -30.62
CA SER A 311 32.31 -19.24 -31.83
C SER A 311 33.39 -19.37 -32.91
N ARG A 312 33.03 -19.97 -34.05
CA ARG A 312 33.88 -20.02 -35.26
C ARG A 312 33.99 -18.61 -35.84
N TYR A 313 34.96 -17.83 -35.36
CA TYR A 313 35.48 -16.69 -36.11
C TYR A 313 36.76 -17.13 -36.82
N THR A 314 36.67 -17.40 -38.12
CA THR A 314 37.84 -17.41 -38.99
C THR A 314 38.13 -15.97 -39.42
N PRO A 315 39.33 -15.42 -39.15
CA PRO A 315 39.74 -14.16 -39.76
C PRO A 315 40.14 -14.43 -41.21
N PHE A 316 39.63 -13.61 -42.13
CA PHE A 316 39.92 -13.53 -43.57
C PHE A 316 39.25 -14.54 -44.53
N GLY A 317 38.39 -14.00 -45.40
CA GLY A 317 38.44 -14.26 -46.86
C GLY A 317 37.43 -15.23 -47.48
N LYS A 318 36.33 -14.68 -48.04
CA LYS A 318 35.79 -14.83 -49.42
C LYS A 318 34.24 -14.83 -49.46
N PRO A 319 33.62 -14.31 -50.55
CA PRO A 319 32.19 -14.06 -50.60
C PRO A 319 31.40 -15.35 -50.82
N LEU A 320 30.25 -15.44 -50.15
CA LEU A 320 29.29 -16.53 -50.25
C LEU A 320 28.70 -16.60 -51.67
N THR A 321 29.02 -17.66 -52.40
CA THR A 321 28.23 -18.10 -53.57
C THR A 321 26.90 -18.68 -53.09
N VAL A 322 25.82 -18.17 -53.66
CA VAL A 322 24.43 -18.58 -53.40
C VAL A 322 24.21 -20.01 -53.92
N GLY A 323 23.86 -20.93 -53.03
CA GLY A 323 23.47 -22.30 -53.36
C GLY A 323 22.04 -22.57 -52.92
N ARG A 324 21.17 -22.92 -53.88
CA ARG A 324 19.75 -23.25 -53.70
C ARG A 324 19.53 -24.44 -52.76
N TRP A 325 18.44 -24.33 -52.00
CA TRP A 325 17.83 -25.42 -51.24
C TRP A 325 17.26 -26.48 -52.18
N GLY A 326 17.51 -27.74 -51.84
CA GLY A 326 16.82 -28.94 -52.35
C GLY A 326 16.33 -29.76 -51.16
#